data_AF-A0A8B8NXF5-F1
#
_entry.id   AF-A0A8B8NXF5-F1
#
_cell.length_a   1.000
_cell.length_b   1.000
_cell.length_c   1.000
_cell.angle_alpha   90.00
_cell.angle_beta   90.00
_cell.angle_gamma   90.00
#
_symmetry.space_group_name_H-M   'P 1'
#
loop_
_entity.id
_entity.type
_entity.pdbx_description
1 polymer ?
#
loop_
_entity_poly.entity_id
_entity_poly.type
_entity_poly.pdbx_seq_one_letter_code
_entity_poly.pdbx_strand_id
1 'polypeptide(L)'
;MKVEESSVDDSRIREYEAVVDRANQSKEPLGDQAIQKIEQLIQDIISSEDLIYRVNCLQLIADLACSKQALAILEDRKVPARLIGFLNESDPLIVPHALKFFYRVHPQDLESKYPQVLDKICDYCQSDDKQLVDYAVDIIAAIGRGGFCARQVLDKHHSFKEKCLSRLGSMLICSDTLLKSRILKCVLDLLELQEDDPQDASNKLSEKFYHAIIEGENKMTNQLLTLCRVPFMEIRINSMLVVSTVAVQDWAQRELAAHPNFVKWILDRSSETCKESKEAKFEILRNLVKSPTTSRAFKPEDYLKLRADFKNGPFHVGIAEEMLMDNEQAS
;
A
#
# COMPACT_ATOMS: atom_id res chain seq x y z
N MET A 1 -10.85 -10.73 40.48
CA MET A 1 -10.01 -11.55 39.60
C MET A 1 -9.86 -10.96 38.20
N LYS A 2 -10.82 -11.07 37.26
CA LYS A 2 -10.63 -10.52 35.88
C LYS A 2 -10.23 -9.03 35.79
N VAL A 3 -10.75 -8.18 36.70
CA VAL A 3 -10.43 -6.75 36.70
C VAL A 3 -8.98 -6.47 37.15
N GLU A 4 -8.48 -7.24 38.13
CA GLU A 4 -7.10 -7.09 38.64
C GLU A 4 -6.08 -7.65 37.64
N GLU A 5 -6.36 -8.79 37.01
CA GLU A 5 -5.51 -9.36 35.94
C GLU A 5 -5.37 -8.38 34.76
N SER A 6 -6.47 -7.76 34.31
CA SER A 6 -6.39 -6.77 33.21
C SER A 6 -5.53 -5.56 33.56
N SER A 7 -5.53 -5.11 34.82
CA SER A 7 -4.75 -3.96 35.27
C SER A 7 -3.24 -4.25 35.34
N VAL A 8 -2.88 -5.51 35.63
CA VAL A 8 -1.50 -5.97 35.67
C VAL A 8 -0.97 -6.15 34.25
N ASP A 9 -1.78 -6.72 33.36
CA ASP A 9 -1.44 -6.90 31.95
C ASP A 9 -1.24 -5.54 31.26
N ASP A 10 -2.11 -4.56 31.51
CA ASP A 10 -1.97 -3.20 31.00
C ASP A 10 -0.67 -2.52 31.48
N SER A 11 -0.30 -2.72 32.74
CA SER A 11 0.97 -2.20 33.28
C SER A 11 2.18 -2.85 32.60
N ARG A 12 2.14 -4.17 32.37
CA ARG A 12 3.21 -4.90 31.70
C ARG A 12 3.38 -4.49 30.25
N ILE A 13 2.28 -4.33 29.50
CA ILE A 13 2.33 -3.86 28.12
C ILE A 13 3.05 -2.50 28.03
N ARG A 14 2.73 -1.56 28.93
CA ARG A 14 3.40 -0.24 28.97
C ARG A 14 4.90 -0.34 29.27
N GLU A 15 5.30 -1.28 30.14
CA GLU A 15 6.73 -1.54 30.39
C GLU A 15 7.42 -2.10 29.13
N TYR A 16 6.77 -3.03 28.42
CA TYR A 16 7.29 -3.57 27.17
C TYR A 16 7.38 -2.51 26.07
N GLU A 17 6.36 -1.66 25.91
CA GLU A 17 6.37 -0.52 24.98
C GLU A 17 7.59 0.37 25.21
N ALA A 18 7.86 0.77 26.45
CA ALA A 18 9.01 1.61 26.78
C ALA A 18 10.36 0.95 26.44
N VAL A 19 10.45 -0.38 26.56
CA VAL A 19 11.65 -1.13 26.17
C VAL A 19 11.77 -1.26 24.65
N VAL A 20 10.67 -1.51 23.95
CA VAL A 20 10.61 -1.61 22.49
C VAL A 20 11.01 -0.29 21.83
N ASP A 21 10.46 0.82 22.31
CA ASP A 21 10.79 2.16 21.83
C ASP A 21 12.28 2.47 22.00
N ARG A 22 12.82 2.16 23.18
CA ARG A 22 14.25 2.30 23.45
C ARG A 22 15.08 1.43 22.51
N ALA A 23 14.68 0.17 22.29
CA ALA A 23 15.42 -0.76 21.46
C ALA A 23 15.45 -0.37 19.97
N ASN A 24 14.40 0.30 19.48
CA ASN A 24 14.31 0.80 18.12
C ASN A 24 15.08 2.11 17.90
N GLN A 25 15.27 2.91 18.95
CA GLN A 25 16.00 4.18 18.88
C GLN A 25 17.49 4.05 19.24
N SER A 26 17.85 3.01 19.99
CA SER A 26 19.21 2.84 20.51
C SER A 26 20.23 2.59 19.39
N LYS A 27 21.31 3.36 19.41
CA LYS A 27 22.52 3.10 18.62
C LYS A 27 23.55 2.25 19.39
N GLU A 28 23.38 2.16 20.70
CA GLU A 28 24.25 1.41 21.60
C GLU A 28 23.71 -0.01 21.85
N PRO A 29 24.57 -0.95 22.28
CA PRO A 29 24.14 -2.27 22.72
C PRO A 29 23.02 -2.21 23.77
N LEU A 30 22.00 -3.03 23.63
CA LEU A 30 20.95 -3.17 24.65
C LEU A 30 21.57 -3.70 25.95
N GLY A 31 21.28 -3.02 27.08
CA GLY A 31 21.70 -3.49 28.40
C GLY A 31 20.87 -4.68 28.89
N ASP A 32 21.42 -5.43 29.85
CA ASP A 32 20.84 -6.68 30.37
C ASP A 32 19.38 -6.55 30.81
N GLN A 33 19.00 -5.42 31.43
CA GLN A 33 17.62 -5.18 31.86
C GLN A 33 16.64 -5.10 30.68
N ALA A 34 17.04 -4.48 29.57
CA ALA A 34 16.22 -4.40 28.37
C ALA A 34 16.09 -5.78 27.71
N ILE A 35 17.19 -6.52 27.64
CA ILE A 35 17.21 -7.89 27.11
C ILE A 35 16.28 -8.80 27.94
N GLN A 36 16.37 -8.74 29.27
CA GLN A 36 15.51 -9.52 30.16
C GLN A 36 14.02 -9.20 29.95
N LYS A 37 13.68 -7.93 29.74
CA LYS A 37 12.29 -7.52 29.46
C LYS A 37 11.81 -8.01 28.09
N ILE A 38 12.67 -8.02 27.07
CA ILE A 38 12.37 -8.63 25.78
C ILE A 38 12.15 -10.14 25.94
N GLU A 39 12.94 -10.83 26.76
CA GLU A 39 12.75 -12.26 27.03
C GLU A 39 11.44 -12.54 27.76
N GLN A 40 11.04 -11.69 28.71
CA GLN A 40 9.73 -11.77 29.35
C GLN A 40 8.59 -11.60 28.34
N LEU A 41 8.69 -10.61 27.45
CA LEU A 41 7.74 -10.40 26.36
C LEU A 41 7.62 -11.63 25.43
N ILE A 42 8.76 -12.26 25.08
CA ILE A 42 8.77 -13.49 24.27
C ILE A 42 8.06 -14.63 25.01
N GLN A 43 8.31 -14.77 26.32
CA GLN A 43 7.69 -15.81 27.13
C GLN A 43 6.17 -15.60 27.22
N ASP A 44 5.71 -14.37 27.39
CA ASP A 44 4.29 -14.03 27.51
C ASP A 44 3.48 -14.39 26.26
N ILE A 45 4.07 -14.34 25.07
CA ILE A 45 3.42 -14.81 23.82
C ILE A 45 3.16 -16.31 23.84
N ILE A 46 4.01 -17.07 24.55
CA ILE A 46 3.95 -18.53 24.60
C ILE A 46 3.01 -18.99 25.71
N SER A 47 3.12 -18.39 26.89
CA SER A 47 2.44 -18.89 28.09
C SER A 47 1.10 -18.24 28.38
N SER A 48 0.80 -17.05 27.84
CA SER A 48 -0.47 -16.39 28.18
C SER A 48 -1.66 -17.08 27.53
N GLU A 49 -2.68 -17.43 28.32
CA GLU A 49 -3.95 -17.96 27.83
C GLU A 49 -4.89 -16.86 27.28
N ASP A 50 -4.63 -15.59 27.63
CA ASP A 50 -5.40 -14.46 27.12
C ASP A 50 -4.93 -14.09 25.70
N LEU A 51 -5.78 -14.37 24.71
CA LEU A 51 -5.52 -14.08 23.30
C LEU A 51 -5.34 -12.59 23.02
N ILE A 52 -6.05 -11.71 23.73
CA ILE A 52 -5.94 -10.25 23.54
C ILE A 52 -4.58 -9.77 24.05
N TYR A 53 -4.18 -10.24 25.23
CA TYR A 53 -2.85 -9.96 25.76
C TYR A 53 -1.74 -10.47 24.83
N ARG A 54 -1.88 -11.72 24.36
CA ARG A 54 -0.94 -12.34 23.43
C ARG A 54 -0.81 -11.53 22.13
N VAL A 55 -1.92 -11.03 21.59
CA VAL A 55 -1.94 -10.16 20.40
C VAL A 55 -1.19 -8.85 20.66
N ASN A 56 -1.39 -8.21 21.81
CA ASN A 56 -0.64 -7.01 22.18
C ASN A 56 0.87 -7.29 22.29
N CYS A 57 1.25 -8.43 22.87
CA CYS A 57 2.66 -8.83 22.91
C CYS A 57 3.24 -9.10 21.51
N LEU A 58 2.49 -9.77 20.62
CA LEU A 58 2.91 -10.02 19.24
C LEU A 58 3.09 -8.72 18.45
N GLN A 59 2.25 -7.72 18.70
CA GLN A 59 2.38 -6.39 18.12
C GLN A 59 3.75 -5.78 18.48
N LEU A 60 4.13 -5.83 19.76
CA LEU A 60 5.42 -5.32 20.24
C LEU A 60 6.61 -6.12 19.71
N ILE A 61 6.48 -7.44 19.57
CA ILE A 61 7.51 -8.27 18.90
C ILE A 61 7.70 -7.86 17.44
N ALA A 62 6.62 -7.57 16.73
CA ALA A 62 6.73 -7.07 15.35
C ALA A 62 7.38 -5.69 15.31
N ASP A 63 7.17 -4.84 16.32
CA ASP A 63 7.84 -3.55 16.44
C ASP A 63 9.35 -3.68 16.70
N LEU A 64 9.80 -4.70 17.44
CA LEU A 64 11.23 -5.00 17.66
C LEU A 64 11.96 -5.49 16.40
N ALA A 65 11.25 -6.03 15.41
CA ALA A 65 11.85 -6.58 14.18
C ALA A 65 12.66 -5.55 13.37
N CYS A 66 12.38 -4.26 13.55
CA CYS A 66 13.07 -3.15 12.89
C CYS A 66 14.49 -2.91 13.44
N SER A 67 14.77 -3.32 14.69
CA SER A 67 16.08 -3.14 15.33
C SER A 67 16.97 -4.35 15.09
N LYS A 68 18.16 -4.15 14.49
CA LYS A 68 19.11 -5.24 14.21
C LYS A 68 19.50 -6.04 15.46
N GLN A 69 19.70 -5.34 16.58
CA GLN A 69 20.09 -5.99 17.83
C GLN A 69 18.92 -6.77 18.45
N ALA A 70 17.73 -6.18 18.48
CA ALA A 70 16.55 -6.88 18.98
C ALA A 70 16.20 -8.08 18.09
N LEU A 71 16.26 -7.93 16.77
CA LEU A 71 16.04 -9.02 15.82
C LEU A 71 17.01 -10.18 16.07
N ALA A 72 18.30 -9.93 16.34
CA ALA A 72 19.25 -10.98 16.69
C ALA A 72 18.82 -11.76 17.95
N ILE A 73 18.34 -11.08 18.99
CA ILE A 73 17.81 -11.72 20.20
C ILE A 73 16.58 -12.58 19.85
N LEU A 74 15.67 -12.07 19.02
CA LEU A 74 14.47 -12.80 18.59
C LEU A 74 14.81 -14.04 17.75
N GLU A 75 15.81 -13.93 16.87
CA GLU A 75 16.35 -15.03 16.06
C GLU A 75 16.98 -16.12 16.94
N ASP A 76 17.79 -15.72 17.93
CA ASP A 76 18.42 -16.63 18.88
C ASP A 76 17.37 -17.41 19.70
N ARG A 77 16.28 -16.73 20.10
CA ARG A 77 15.16 -17.32 20.84
C ARG A 77 14.13 -18.03 19.95
N LYS A 78 14.42 -18.20 18.64
CA LYS A 78 13.59 -18.89 17.65
C LYS A 78 12.18 -18.32 17.50
N VAL A 79 12.01 -17.02 17.75
CA VAL A 79 10.72 -16.33 17.57
C VAL A 79 10.23 -16.40 16.12
N PRO A 80 11.06 -16.13 15.08
CA PRO A 80 10.59 -16.20 13.69
C PRO A 80 10.02 -17.58 13.31
N ALA A 81 10.68 -18.66 13.74
CA ALA A 81 10.22 -20.02 13.47
C ALA A 81 8.84 -20.30 14.11
N ARG A 82 8.60 -19.77 15.31
CA ARG A 82 7.29 -19.88 15.99
C ARG A 82 6.21 -19.07 15.28
N LEU A 83 6.53 -17.85 14.85
CA LEU A 83 5.58 -17.01 14.10
C LEU A 83 5.17 -17.67 12.78
N ILE A 84 6.11 -18.32 12.08
CA ILE A 84 5.80 -19.14 10.90
C ILE A 84 4.90 -20.33 11.27
N GLY A 85 5.11 -20.93 12.44
CA GLY A 85 4.19 -21.93 13.01
C GLY A 85 2.76 -21.40 13.11
N PHE A 86 2.57 -20.21 13.68
CA PHE A 86 1.24 -19.58 13.79
C PHE A 86 0.59 -19.28 12.44
N LEU A 87 1.38 -18.98 11.40
CA LEU A 87 0.84 -18.85 10.04
C LEU A 87 0.26 -20.18 9.51
N ASN A 88 0.73 -21.34 9.96
CA ASN A 88 0.13 -22.61 9.54
C ASN A 88 -1.20 -22.89 10.23
N GLU A 89 -1.41 -22.36 11.43
CA GLU A 89 -2.65 -22.54 12.20
C GLU A 89 -3.79 -21.67 11.67
N SER A 90 -3.47 -20.60 10.93
CA SER A 90 -4.44 -19.69 10.31
C SER A 90 -5.40 -19.01 11.30
N ASP A 91 -4.99 -18.82 12.56
CA ASP A 91 -5.81 -18.12 13.56
C ASP A 91 -6.04 -16.65 13.14
N PRO A 92 -7.30 -16.24 12.94
CA PRO A 92 -7.68 -14.87 12.59
C PRO A 92 -7.02 -13.77 13.41
N LEU A 93 -6.86 -13.95 14.72
CA LEU A 93 -6.34 -12.91 15.61
C LEU A 93 -4.80 -12.87 15.57
N ILE A 94 -4.15 -14.00 15.32
CA ILE A 94 -2.70 -14.13 15.39
C ILE A 94 -2.03 -13.86 14.04
N VAL A 95 -2.59 -14.36 12.94
CA VAL A 95 -2.00 -14.27 11.59
C VAL A 95 -1.59 -12.85 11.20
N PRO A 96 -2.41 -11.80 11.38
CA PRO A 96 -2.02 -10.44 11.00
C PRO A 96 -0.77 -9.95 11.73
N HIS A 97 -0.67 -10.27 13.02
CA HIS A 97 0.43 -9.85 13.88
C HIS A 97 1.71 -10.66 13.59
N ALA A 98 1.56 -11.95 13.30
CA ALA A 98 2.66 -12.79 12.85
C ALA A 98 3.21 -12.32 11.49
N LEU A 99 2.35 -12.00 10.52
CA LEU A 99 2.77 -11.42 9.24
C LEU A 99 3.42 -10.04 9.44
N LYS A 100 2.93 -9.24 10.39
CA LYS A 100 3.46 -7.91 10.70
C LYS A 100 4.93 -7.92 11.06
N PHE A 101 5.38 -8.94 11.78
CA PHE A 101 6.79 -9.14 12.08
C PHE A 101 7.63 -9.22 10.80
N PHE A 102 7.18 -10.01 9.81
CA PHE A 102 7.98 -10.32 8.62
C PHE A 102 8.07 -9.22 7.57
N TYR A 103 7.09 -8.31 7.44
CA TYR A 103 7.29 -7.16 6.54
C TYR A 103 8.17 -6.07 7.17
N ARG A 104 8.43 -6.15 8.48
CA ARG A 104 9.24 -5.18 9.23
C ARG A 104 10.71 -5.55 9.36
N VAL A 105 11.06 -6.82 9.13
CA VAL A 105 12.47 -7.19 8.97
C VAL A 105 13.03 -6.54 7.71
N HIS A 106 14.36 -6.43 7.65
CA HIS A 106 15.01 -5.90 6.46
C HIS A 106 14.66 -6.75 5.21
N PRO A 107 14.37 -6.16 4.04
CA PRO A 107 13.97 -6.92 2.85
C PRO A 107 14.90 -8.09 2.48
N GLN A 108 16.21 -7.90 2.65
CA GLN A 108 17.19 -8.96 2.44
C GLN A 108 17.00 -10.17 3.37
N ASP A 109 16.60 -9.96 4.63
CA ASP A 109 16.32 -11.05 5.57
C ASP A 109 15.01 -11.75 5.20
N LEU A 110 13.99 -11.01 4.75
CA LEU A 110 12.75 -11.60 4.25
C LEU A 110 13.01 -12.52 3.04
N GLU A 111 13.86 -12.08 2.10
CA GLU A 111 14.25 -12.86 0.92
C GLU A 111 15.09 -14.10 1.28
N SER A 112 16.11 -13.93 2.12
CA SER A 112 17.14 -14.97 2.32
C SER A 112 16.88 -15.90 3.51
N LYS A 113 16.31 -15.39 4.61
CA LYS A 113 16.08 -16.15 5.84
C LYS A 113 14.63 -16.64 5.98
N TYR A 114 13.67 -15.89 5.43
CA TYR A 114 12.24 -16.16 5.61
C TYR A 114 11.46 -16.36 4.29
N PRO A 115 12.01 -17.04 3.26
CA PRO A 115 11.34 -17.15 1.95
C PRO A 115 9.98 -17.88 2.04
N GLN A 116 9.81 -18.82 2.97
CA GLN A 116 8.54 -19.52 3.20
C GLN A 116 7.38 -18.61 3.61
N VAL A 117 7.67 -17.41 4.12
CA VAL A 117 6.63 -16.42 4.41
C VAL A 117 6.05 -15.87 3.12
N LEU A 118 6.88 -15.66 2.08
CA LEU A 118 6.41 -15.23 0.76
C LEU A 118 5.53 -16.30 0.11
N ASP A 119 5.90 -17.58 0.25
CA ASP A 119 5.05 -18.70 -0.19
C ASP A 119 3.68 -18.65 0.49
N LYS A 120 3.66 -18.45 1.82
CA LYS A 120 2.40 -18.32 2.59
C LYS A 120 1.55 -17.14 2.19
N ILE A 121 2.16 -15.98 1.92
CA ILE A 121 1.44 -14.81 1.42
C ILE A 121 0.78 -15.14 0.07
N CYS A 122 1.49 -15.84 -0.82
CA CYS A 122 0.94 -16.27 -2.11
C CYS A 122 -0.22 -17.27 -1.94
N ASP A 123 -0.09 -18.23 -1.03
CA ASP A 123 -1.14 -19.20 -0.75
C ASP A 123 -2.38 -18.54 -0.13
N TYR A 124 -2.21 -17.60 0.79
CA TYR A 124 -3.31 -16.80 1.34
C TYR A 124 -4.01 -15.95 0.28
N CYS A 125 -3.26 -15.36 -0.66
CA CYS A 125 -3.84 -14.60 -1.76
C CYS A 125 -4.73 -15.47 -2.65
N GLN A 126 -4.36 -16.75 -2.82
CA GLN A 126 -5.11 -17.75 -3.58
C GLN A 126 -6.24 -18.42 -2.80
N SER A 127 -6.39 -18.14 -1.51
CA SER A 127 -7.40 -18.77 -0.67
C SER A 127 -8.83 -18.39 -1.11
N ASP A 128 -9.76 -19.30 -0.81
CA ASP A 128 -11.20 -19.01 -0.86
C ASP A 128 -11.69 -18.35 0.44
N ASP A 129 -10.89 -18.41 1.51
CA ASP A 129 -11.15 -17.69 2.74
C ASP A 129 -10.86 -16.20 2.56
N LYS A 130 -11.92 -15.40 2.56
CA LYS A 130 -11.86 -13.94 2.40
C LYS A 130 -10.96 -13.26 3.43
N GLN A 131 -10.89 -13.78 4.66
CA GLN A 131 -10.08 -13.20 5.71
C GLN A 131 -8.59 -13.42 5.46
N LEU A 132 -8.21 -14.61 4.98
CA LEU A 132 -6.82 -14.88 4.57
C LEU A 132 -6.42 -14.04 3.35
N VAL A 133 -7.34 -13.86 2.39
CA VAL A 133 -7.12 -12.96 1.24
C VAL A 133 -6.90 -11.53 1.72
N ASP A 134 -7.72 -11.02 2.64
CA ASP A 134 -7.55 -9.68 3.21
C ASP A 134 -6.16 -9.51 3.86
N TYR A 135 -5.69 -10.52 4.60
CA TYR A 135 -4.34 -10.51 5.18
C TYR A 135 -3.23 -10.49 4.13
N ALA A 136 -3.39 -11.28 3.06
CA ALA A 136 -2.44 -11.28 1.94
C ALA A 136 -2.39 -9.92 1.23
N VAL A 137 -3.54 -9.28 1.01
CA VAL A 137 -3.60 -7.96 0.38
C VAL A 137 -2.91 -6.91 1.26
N ASP A 138 -3.20 -6.92 2.57
CA ASP A 138 -2.64 -5.95 3.51
C ASP A 138 -1.12 -6.10 3.69
N ILE A 139 -0.62 -7.34 3.72
CA ILE A 139 0.83 -7.60 3.84
C ILE A 139 1.59 -7.26 2.55
N ILE A 140 1.02 -7.55 1.37
CA ILE A 140 1.60 -7.15 0.08
C ILE A 140 1.69 -5.63 0.00
N ALA A 141 0.62 -4.93 0.41
CA ALA A 141 0.61 -3.48 0.49
C ALA A 141 1.70 -2.95 1.43
N ALA A 142 1.85 -3.56 2.60
CA ALA A 142 2.87 -3.18 3.58
C ALA A 142 4.31 -3.37 3.06
N ILE A 143 4.58 -4.46 2.35
CA ILE A 143 5.88 -4.68 1.68
C ILE A 143 6.07 -3.67 0.54
N GLY A 144 5.02 -3.36 -0.23
CA GLY A 144 5.04 -2.34 -1.29
C GLY A 144 5.49 -0.96 -0.79
N ARG A 145 4.95 -0.52 0.35
CA ARG A 145 5.35 0.73 1.03
C ARG A 145 6.81 0.73 1.55
N GLY A 146 7.46 -0.42 1.61
CA GLY A 146 8.86 -0.57 2.04
C GLY A 146 9.90 -0.09 1.03
N GLY A 147 9.47 0.49 -0.10
CA GLY A 147 10.36 1.05 -1.13
C GLY A 147 10.88 0.00 -2.13
N PHE A 148 11.85 0.41 -2.95
CA PHE A 148 12.36 -0.39 -4.06
C PHE A 148 12.89 -1.77 -3.62
N CYS A 149 13.75 -1.83 -2.59
CA CYS A 149 14.34 -3.08 -2.12
C CYS A 149 13.27 -4.09 -1.67
N ALA A 150 12.23 -3.64 -0.98
CA ALA A 150 11.13 -4.50 -0.54
C ALA A 150 10.32 -5.04 -1.72
N ARG A 151 10.02 -4.21 -2.72
CA ARG A 151 9.34 -4.62 -3.95
C ARG A 151 10.17 -5.59 -4.78
N GLN A 152 11.50 -5.46 -4.80
CA GLN A 152 12.37 -6.42 -5.47
C GLN A 152 12.28 -7.83 -4.87
N VAL A 153 12.06 -7.94 -3.55
CA VAL A 153 11.86 -9.25 -2.90
C VAL A 153 10.62 -9.93 -3.45
N LEU A 154 9.52 -9.18 -3.59
CA LEU A 154 8.29 -9.69 -4.21
C LEU A 154 8.52 -10.09 -5.67
N ASP A 155 9.21 -9.25 -6.45
CA ASP A 155 9.45 -9.49 -7.87
C ASP A 155 10.28 -10.75 -8.16
N LYS A 156 11.28 -11.02 -7.31
CA LYS A 156 12.12 -12.21 -7.43
C LYS A 156 11.42 -13.49 -6.98
N HIS A 157 10.37 -13.38 -6.16
CA HIS A 157 9.65 -14.54 -5.70
C HIS A 157 8.84 -15.16 -6.85
N HIS A 158 9.21 -16.39 -7.23
CA HIS A 158 8.73 -17.08 -8.43
C HIS A 158 7.19 -17.11 -8.56
N SER A 159 6.47 -17.27 -7.45
CA SER A 159 5.01 -17.37 -7.44
C SER A 159 4.30 -16.02 -7.38
N PHE A 160 4.98 -14.91 -7.08
CA PHE A 160 4.30 -13.64 -6.77
C PHE A 160 3.52 -13.08 -7.96
N LYS A 161 4.10 -13.12 -9.16
CA LYS A 161 3.40 -12.65 -10.37
C LYS A 161 2.14 -13.46 -10.64
N GLU A 162 2.29 -14.79 -10.70
CA GLU A 162 1.22 -15.71 -11.12
C GLU A 162 0.14 -15.89 -10.07
N LYS A 163 0.50 -15.93 -8.78
CA LYS A 163 -0.45 -16.13 -7.68
C LYS A 163 -0.95 -14.82 -7.07
N CYS A 164 -0.14 -13.78 -6.95
CA CYS A 164 -0.59 -12.56 -6.27
C CYS A 164 -1.11 -11.53 -7.26
N LEU A 165 -0.28 -11.06 -8.19
CA LEU A 165 -0.66 -9.94 -9.07
C LEU A 165 -1.86 -10.30 -9.96
N SER A 166 -1.85 -11.48 -10.58
CA SER A 166 -2.99 -11.95 -11.40
C SER A 166 -4.29 -12.05 -10.59
N ARG A 167 -4.19 -12.49 -9.33
CA ARG A 167 -5.33 -12.65 -8.42
C ARG A 167 -5.89 -11.31 -7.99
N LEU A 168 -5.04 -10.34 -7.66
CA LEU A 168 -5.44 -8.96 -7.41
C LEU A 168 -6.22 -8.40 -8.61
N GLY A 169 -5.75 -8.61 -9.84
CA GLY A 169 -6.47 -8.20 -11.05
C GLY A 169 -7.83 -8.87 -11.20
N SER A 170 -7.90 -10.19 -11.00
CA SER A 170 -9.17 -10.93 -11.09
C SER A 170 -10.20 -10.43 -10.06
N MET A 171 -9.75 -10.16 -8.83
CA MET A 171 -10.61 -9.67 -7.75
C MET A 171 -10.99 -8.19 -7.99
N LEU A 172 -10.11 -7.39 -8.59
CA LEU A 172 -10.41 -6.01 -8.97
C LEU A 172 -11.56 -5.93 -9.98
N ILE A 173 -11.77 -6.97 -10.80
CA ILE A 173 -12.88 -7.07 -11.76
C ILE A 173 -14.13 -7.62 -11.07
N CYS A 174 -14.01 -8.78 -10.40
CA CYS A 174 -15.16 -9.60 -10.03
C CYS A 174 -15.66 -9.44 -8.58
N SER A 175 -14.90 -8.82 -7.68
CA SER A 175 -15.25 -8.79 -6.24
C SER A 175 -16.22 -7.67 -5.83
N ASP A 176 -16.61 -7.67 -4.56
CA ASP A 176 -17.43 -6.64 -3.93
C ASP A 176 -16.68 -5.29 -3.79
N THR A 177 -17.42 -4.24 -3.47
CA THR A 177 -16.89 -2.87 -3.36
C THR A 177 -15.80 -2.74 -2.27
N LEU A 178 -15.93 -3.46 -1.15
CA LEU A 178 -14.97 -3.35 -0.05
C LEU A 178 -13.63 -3.97 -0.44
N LEU A 179 -13.66 -5.17 -1.03
CA LEU A 179 -12.44 -5.85 -1.48
C LEU A 179 -11.79 -5.10 -2.66
N LYS A 180 -12.58 -4.59 -3.63
CA LYS A 180 -12.05 -3.72 -4.70
C LYS A 180 -11.36 -2.49 -4.15
N SER A 181 -11.95 -1.82 -3.16
CA SER A 181 -11.35 -0.65 -2.49
C SER A 181 -10.01 -1.01 -1.86
N ARG A 182 -9.94 -2.12 -1.12
CA ARG A 182 -8.72 -2.62 -0.49
C ARG A 182 -7.64 -2.95 -1.51
N ILE A 183 -8.00 -3.63 -2.61
CA ILE A 183 -7.07 -3.98 -3.69
C ILE A 183 -6.51 -2.71 -4.34
N LEU A 184 -7.35 -1.70 -4.64
CA LEU A 184 -6.86 -0.45 -5.23
C LEU A 184 -5.84 0.25 -4.33
N LYS A 185 -6.03 0.23 -3.01
CA LYS A 185 -5.04 0.77 -2.05
C LYS A 185 -3.74 -0.06 -2.06
N CYS A 186 -3.84 -1.39 -2.09
CA CYS A 186 -2.67 -2.27 -2.24
C CYS A 186 -1.90 -2.01 -3.54
N VAL A 187 -2.62 -1.83 -4.66
CA VAL A 187 -2.01 -1.50 -5.95
C VAL A 187 -1.33 -0.12 -5.90
N LEU A 188 -1.94 0.87 -5.25
CA LEU A 188 -1.31 2.17 -5.03
C LEU A 188 0.03 2.01 -4.31
N ASP A 189 0.03 1.31 -3.18
CA ASP A 189 1.22 1.07 -2.36
C ASP A 189 2.32 0.30 -3.10
N LEU A 190 1.95 -0.62 -4.00
CA LEU A 190 2.90 -1.34 -4.84
C LEU A 190 3.56 -0.47 -5.92
N LEU A 191 2.85 0.53 -6.42
CA LEU A 191 3.27 1.34 -7.58
C LEU A 191 3.89 2.68 -7.20
N GLU A 192 3.67 3.15 -5.97
CA GLU A 192 4.22 4.40 -5.46
C GLU A 192 5.76 4.35 -5.43
N LEU A 193 6.42 5.39 -5.95
CA LEU A 193 7.87 5.50 -5.92
C LEU A 193 8.29 6.36 -4.72
N GLN A 194 9.24 5.88 -3.92
CA GLN A 194 9.77 6.64 -2.79
C GLN A 194 10.86 7.60 -3.25
N GLU A 195 11.09 8.70 -2.53
CA GLU A 195 12.07 9.73 -2.91
C GLU A 195 13.50 9.17 -3.04
N ASP A 196 13.85 8.20 -2.19
CA ASP A 196 15.16 7.54 -2.16
C ASP A 196 15.30 6.36 -3.15
N ASP A 197 14.24 6.02 -3.89
CA ASP A 197 14.28 4.88 -4.81
C ASP A 197 15.17 5.17 -6.04
N PRO A 198 15.86 4.14 -6.59
CA PRO A 198 16.55 4.28 -7.87
C PRO A 198 15.55 4.48 -9.00
N GLN A 199 15.36 5.72 -9.44
CA GLN A 199 14.29 6.17 -10.33
C GLN A 199 14.04 5.25 -11.54
N ASP A 200 15.06 4.95 -12.34
CA ASP A 200 14.90 4.13 -13.55
C ASP A 200 14.52 2.68 -13.25
N ALA A 201 15.10 2.09 -12.21
CA ALA A 201 14.83 0.71 -11.83
C ALA A 201 13.46 0.59 -11.17
N SER A 202 13.09 1.57 -10.34
CA SER A 202 11.79 1.64 -9.67
C SER A 202 10.66 1.84 -10.68
N ASN A 203 10.82 2.73 -11.67
CA ASN A 203 9.88 2.91 -12.78
C ASN A 203 9.67 1.63 -13.62
N LYS A 204 10.74 0.89 -13.91
CA LYS A 204 10.61 -0.38 -14.66
C LYS A 204 9.89 -1.45 -13.84
N LEU A 205 10.14 -1.48 -12.53
CA LEU A 205 9.51 -2.44 -11.64
C LEU A 205 8.02 -2.14 -11.44
N SER A 206 7.64 -0.88 -11.27
CA SER A 206 6.24 -0.46 -11.19
C SER A 206 5.50 -0.74 -12.50
N GLU A 207 6.10 -0.48 -13.67
CA GLU A 207 5.54 -0.85 -14.99
C GLU A 207 5.30 -2.37 -15.07
N LYS A 208 6.30 -3.17 -14.67
CA LYS A 208 6.21 -4.64 -14.65
C LYS A 208 5.06 -5.12 -13.75
N PHE A 209 4.92 -4.57 -12.55
CA PHE A 209 3.83 -4.91 -11.65
C PHE A 209 2.47 -4.50 -12.22
N TYR A 210 2.38 -3.28 -12.77
CA TYR A 210 1.16 -2.75 -13.36
C TYR A 210 0.60 -3.66 -14.47
N HIS A 211 1.45 -4.08 -15.40
CA HIS A 211 1.07 -4.97 -16.49
C HIS A 211 0.83 -6.42 -16.06
N ALA A 212 1.38 -6.84 -14.92
CA ALA A 212 1.16 -8.16 -14.36
C ALA A 212 -0.16 -8.29 -13.59
N ILE A 213 -0.72 -7.18 -13.08
CA ILE A 213 -2.01 -7.21 -12.35
C ILE A 213 -3.14 -7.57 -13.31
N ILE A 214 -3.26 -6.89 -14.45
CA ILE A 214 -4.19 -7.26 -15.53
C ILE A 214 -3.38 -7.43 -16.82
N GLU A 215 -3.12 -8.70 -17.17
CA GLU A 215 -2.23 -9.04 -18.28
C GLU A 215 -2.74 -8.56 -19.65
N GLY A 216 -1.93 -7.73 -20.30
CA GLY A 216 -2.11 -7.23 -21.66
C GLY A 216 -1.92 -5.72 -21.74
N GLU A 217 -1.42 -5.26 -22.89
CA GLU A 217 -1.14 -3.84 -23.11
C GLU A 217 -2.39 -2.98 -22.90
N ASN A 218 -2.25 -1.89 -22.15
CA ASN A 218 -3.31 -0.93 -21.80
C ASN A 218 -4.53 -1.53 -21.06
N LYS A 219 -4.58 -2.83 -20.73
CA LYS A 219 -5.76 -3.43 -20.10
C LYS A 219 -5.99 -2.91 -18.69
N MET A 220 -4.93 -2.79 -17.88
CA MET A 220 -5.02 -2.19 -16.55
C MET A 220 -5.42 -0.71 -16.63
N THR A 221 -4.87 0.04 -17.60
CA THR A 221 -5.24 1.45 -17.85
C THR A 221 -6.73 1.59 -18.20
N ASN A 222 -7.23 0.76 -19.12
CA ASN A 222 -8.66 0.73 -19.49
C ASN A 222 -9.54 0.41 -18.28
N GLN A 223 -9.14 -0.57 -17.47
CA GLN A 223 -9.87 -0.98 -16.27
C GLN A 223 -9.91 0.15 -15.24
N LEU A 224 -8.77 0.77 -14.90
CA LEU A 224 -8.71 1.88 -13.94
C LEU A 224 -9.55 3.06 -14.40
N LEU A 225 -9.45 3.45 -15.67
CA LEU A 225 -10.24 4.57 -16.20
C LEU A 225 -11.74 4.26 -16.27
N THR A 226 -12.12 2.98 -16.35
CA THR A 226 -13.51 2.54 -16.16
C THR A 226 -13.94 2.69 -14.71
N LEU A 227 -13.11 2.24 -13.77
CA LEU A 227 -13.35 2.37 -12.34
C LEU A 227 -13.40 3.84 -11.86
N CYS A 228 -12.65 4.75 -12.50
CA CYS A 228 -12.76 6.19 -12.28
C CYS A 228 -14.12 6.80 -12.64
N ARG A 229 -15.05 6.03 -13.23
CA ARG A 229 -16.38 6.52 -13.68
C ARG A 229 -17.54 5.77 -13.05
N VAL A 230 -17.28 4.83 -12.15
CA VAL A 230 -18.34 4.09 -11.45
C VAL A 230 -19.05 5.02 -10.44
N PRO A 231 -20.34 4.76 -10.12
CA PRO A 231 -21.09 5.58 -9.18
C PRO A 231 -20.63 5.41 -7.71
N PHE A 232 -19.79 4.41 -7.42
CA PHE A 232 -19.27 4.16 -6.08
C PHE A 232 -18.06 5.04 -5.79
N MET A 233 -18.26 6.06 -4.95
CA MET A 233 -17.27 7.09 -4.65
C MET A 233 -15.93 6.52 -4.18
N GLU A 234 -15.95 5.51 -3.28
CA GLU A 234 -14.73 4.92 -2.73
C GLU A 234 -13.87 4.25 -3.82
N ILE A 235 -14.49 3.48 -4.71
CA ILE A 235 -13.80 2.84 -5.84
C ILE A 235 -13.28 3.89 -6.81
N ARG A 236 -14.12 4.87 -7.13
CA ARG A 236 -13.78 5.94 -8.06
C ARG A 236 -12.57 6.73 -7.57
N ILE A 237 -12.57 7.17 -6.31
CA ILE A 237 -11.47 7.92 -5.71
C ILE A 237 -10.20 7.06 -5.65
N ASN A 238 -10.27 5.83 -5.13
CA ASN A 238 -9.07 4.99 -5.04
C ASN A 238 -8.48 4.70 -6.43
N SER A 239 -9.32 4.55 -7.45
CA SER A 239 -8.85 4.37 -8.84
C SER A 239 -8.16 5.64 -9.37
N MET A 240 -8.71 6.81 -9.09
CA MET A 240 -8.07 8.09 -9.43
C MET A 240 -6.73 8.25 -8.70
N LEU A 241 -6.63 7.82 -7.44
CA LEU A 241 -5.37 7.85 -6.70
C LEU A 241 -4.33 6.93 -7.33
N VAL A 242 -4.69 5.70 -7.74
CA VAL A 242 -3.76 4.82 -8.48
C VAL A 242 -3.30 5.48 -9.79
N VAL A 243 -4.21 6.07 -10.57
CA VAL A 243 -3.86 6.81 -11.80
C VAL A 243 -2.92 7.97 -11.48
N SER A 244 -3.17 8.69 -10.39
CA SER A 244 -2.35 9.81 -9.93
C SER A 244 -0.93 9.38 -9.54
N THR A 245 -0.81 8.25 -8.85
CA THR A 245 0.47 7.65 -8.43
C THR A 245 1.33 7.25 -9.63
N VAL A 246 0.73 6.72 -10.69
CA VAL A 246 1.48 6.36 -11.90
C VAL A 246 1.70 7.56 -12.83
N ALA A 247 0.88 8.62 -12.75
CA ALA A 247 0.98 9.78 -13.66
C ALA A 247 2.33 10.53 -13.61
N VAL A 248 3.13 10.36 -12.55
CA VAL A 248 4.48 10.93 -12.48
C VAL A 248 5.52 10.12 -13.27
N GLN A 249 5.17 8.92 -13.75
CA GLN A 249 6.05 7.92 -14.33
C GLN A 249 5.94 7.91 -15.88
N ASP A 250 7.08 7.88 -16.57
CA ASP A 250 7.18 8.05 -18.03
C ASP A 250 6.39 6.99 -18.82
N TRP A 251 6.36 5.75 -18.35
CA TRP A 251 5.63 4.68 -19.02
C TRP A 251 4.12 4.91 -18.94
N ALA A 252 3.61 5.30 -17.77
CA ALA A 252 2.19 5.51 -17.56
C ALA A 252 1.71 6.75 -18.30
N GLN A 253 2.52 7.82 -18.35
CA GLN A 253 2.19 9.01 -19.15
C GLN A 253 1.97 8.66 -20.62
N ARG A 254 2.79 7.77 -21.20
CA ARG A 254 2.62 7.30 -22.58
C ARG A 254 1.32 6.53 -22.75
N GLU A 255 0.98 5.62 -21.84
CA GLU A 255 -0.29 4.89 -21.89
C GLU A 255 -1.51 5.79 -21.71
N LEU A 256 -1.46 6.71 -20.75
CA LEU A 256 -2.53 7.67 -20.51
C LEU A 256 -2.73 8.60 -21.71
N ALA A 257 -1.65 9.07 -22.34
CA ALA A 257 -1.71 9.87 -23.56
C ALA A 257 -2.26 9.08 -24.76
N ALA A 258 -1.98 7.77 -24.85
CA ALA A 258 -2.48 6.89 -25.89
C ALA A 258 -3.96 6.50 -25.69
N HIS A 259 -4.46 6.52 -24.44
CA HIS A 259 -5.81 6.07 -24.13
C HIS A 259 -6.88 7.00 -24.76
N PRO A 260 -7.83 6.47 -25.55
CA PRO A 260 -8.90 7.26 -26.14
C PRO A 260 -9.71 8.01 -25.08
N ASN A 261 -9.91 9.31 -25.25
CA ASN A 261 -10.66 10.17 -24.34
C ASN A 261 -10.01 10.43 -22.96
N PHE A 262 -8.77 10.01 -22.68
CA PHE A 262 -8.15 10.36 -21.39
C PHE A 262 -8.05 11.87 -21.21
N VAL A 263 -7.48 12.58 -22.19
CA VAL A 263 -7.36 14.06 -22.17
C VAL A 263 -8.73 14.73 -22.04
N LYS A 264 -9.73 14.26 -22.79
CA LYS A 264 -11.10 14.79 -22.68
C LYS A 264 -11.67 14.57 -21.28
N TRP A 265 -11.48 13.38 -20.72
CA TRP A 265 -11.98 13.03 -19.40
C TRP A 265 -11.29 13.86 -18.30
N ILE A 266 -9.96 13.98 -18.29
CA ILE A 266 -9.26 14.70 -17.23
C ILE A 266 -9.61 16.20 -17.22
N LEU A 267 -9.86 16.78 -18.39
CA LEU A 267 -10.27 18.18 -18.54
C LEU A 267 -11.78 18.42 -18.31
N ASP A 268 -12.61 17.38 -18.29
CA ASP A 268 -14.04 17.52 -18.05
C ASP A 268 -14.33 17.70 -16.55
N ARG A 269 -14.59 18.94 -16.14
CA ARG A 269 -14.88 19.29 -14.74
C ARG A 269 -16.28 18.89 -14.29
N SER A 270 -17.19 18.60 -15.22
CA SER A 270 -18.59 18.28 -14.92
C SER A 270 -18.77 16.84 -14.43
N SER A 271 -17.76 15.97 -14.62
CA SER A 271 -17.87 14.55 -14.23
C SER A 271 -17.90 14.33 -12.72
N GLU A 272 -17.37 15.27 -11.93
CA GLU A 272 -17.27 15.12 -10.47
C GLU A 272 -18.11 16.17 -9.74
N THR A 273 -18.95 15.71 -8.80
CA THR A 273 -19.88 16.56 -8.06
C THR A 273 -19.42 16.86 -6.65
N CYS A 274 -18.80 15.89 -5.96
CA CYS A 274 -18.30 16.06 -4.60
C CYS A 274 -16.86 16.58 -4.55
N LYS A 275 -16.49 17.13 -3.39
CA LYS A 275 -15.18 17.77 -3.16
C LYS A 275 -14.04 16.77 -3.33
N GLU A 276 -14.17 15.60 -2.73
CA GLU A 276 -13.14 14.57 -2.65
C GLU A 276 -12.83 13.99 -4.04
N SER A 277 -13.84 13.79 -4.89
CA SER A 277 -13.61 13.31 -6.25
C SER A 277 -12.99 14.39 -7.14
N LYS A 278 -13.35 15.67 -6.95
CA LYS A 278 -12.70 16.80 -7.65
C LYS A 278 -11.23 16.92 -7.29
N GLU A 279 -10.90 16.80 -5.99
CA GLU A 279 -9.52 16.83 -5.50
C GLU A 279 -8.70 15.64 -6.02
N ALA A 280 -9.24 14.43 -5.95
CA ALA A 280 -8.56 13.23 -6.46
C ALA A 280 -8.29 13.31 -7.97
N LYS A 281 -9.26 13.78 -8.76
CA LYS A 281 -9.09 13.98 -10.21
C LYS A 281 -8.07 15.08 -10.51
N PHE A 282 -8.10 16.18 -9.76
CA PHE A 282 -7.14 17.26 -9.91
C PHE A 282 -5.71 16.85 -9.52
N GLU A 283 -5.54 15.90 -8.59
CA GLU A 283 -4.22 15.39 -8.23
C GLU A 283 -3.54 14.68 -9.42
N ILE A 284 -4.30 13.94 -10.24
CA ILE A 284 -3.80 13.37 -11.50
C ILE A 284 -3.24 14.48 -12.40
N LEU A 285 -4.02 15.55 -12.59
CA LEU A 285 -3.63 16.70 -13.41
C LEU A 285 -2.37 17.38 -12.86
N ARG A 286 -2.32 17.59 -11.55
CA ARG A 286 -1.16 18.17 -10.86
C ARG A 286 0.09 17.32 -11.11
N ASN A 287 0.00 16.01 -10.94
CA ASN A 287 1.12 15.09 -11.12
C ASN A 287 1.61 15.03 -12.56
N LEU A 288 0.69 15.04 -13.54
CA LEU A 288 1.05 15.18 -14.95
C LEU A 288 1.76 16.51 -15.21
N VAL A 289 1.20 17.64 -14.77
CA VAL A 289 1.78 18.96 -15.09
C VAL A 289 3.13 19.20 -14.40
N LYS A 290 3.30 18.70 -13.17
CA LYS A 290 4.54 18.83 -12.39
C LYS A 290 5.63 17.85 -12.83
N SER A 291 5.28 16.72 -13.43
CA SER A 291 6.29 15.76 -13.88
C SER A 291 7.11 16.33 -15.05
N PRO A 292 8.46 16.22 -15.01
CA PRO A 292 9.33 16.78 -16.03
C PRO A 292 9.24 16.07 -17.38
N THR A 293 8.60 14.90 -17.44
CA THR A 293 8.59 14.01 -18.61
C THR A 293 7.28 14.02 -19.39
N THR A 294 6.22 14.63 -18.84
CA THR A 294 4.88 14.68 -19.45
C THR A 294 4.85 15.28 -20.84
N SER A 295 5.66 16.31 -21.11
CA SER A 295 5.75 16.95 -22.42
C SER A 295 6.30 16.05 -23.52
N ARG A 296 6.94 14.93 -23.17
CA ARG A 296 7.42 13.90 -24.10
C ARG A 296 6.33 12.93 -24.50
N ALA A 297 5.33 12.72 -23.62
CA ALA A 297 4.25 11.76 -23.83
C ALA A 297 3.01 12.40 -24.47
N PHE A 298 2.64 13.61 -24.04
CA PHE A 298 1.44 14.31 -24.51
C PHE A 298 1.74 15.21 -25.70
N LYS A 299 0.77 15.34 -26.61
CA LYS A 299 0.84 16.33 -27.70
C LYS A 299 0.98 17.75 -27.13
N PRO A 300 1.73 18.66 -27.79
CA PRO A 300 1.91 20.03 -27.29
C PRO A 300 0.59 20.76 -27.00
N GLU A 301 -0.41 20.59 -27.86
CA GLU A 301 -1.75 21.17 -27.70
C GLU A 301 -2.47 20.68 -26.44
N ASP A 302 -2.38 19.39 -26.14
CA ASP A 302 -3.03 18.79 -24.99
C ASP A 302 -2.27 19.15 -23.71
N TYR A 303 -0.94 19.16 -23.75
CA TYR A 303 -0.12 19.58 -22.63
C TYR A 303 -0.38 21.05 -22.24
N LEU A 304 -0.58 21.94 -23.21
CA LEU A 304 -0.98 23.34 -22.94
C LEU A 304 -2.34 23.43 -22.26
N LYS A 305 -3.33 22.63 -22.68
CA LYS A 305 -4.65 22.57 -22.03
C LYS A 305 -4.53 22.06 -20.58
N LEU A 306 -3.76 20.99 -20.35
CA LEU A 306 -3.51 20.49 -19.00
C LEU A 306 -2.88 21.56 -18.09
N ARG A 307 -1.89 22.32 -18.61
CA ARG A 307 -1.27 23.42 -17.84
C ARG A 307 -2.22 24.57 -17.55
N ALA A 308 -3.09 24.92 -18.51
CA ALA A 308 -4.11 25.96 -18.30
C ALA A 308 -5.10 25.51 -17.23
N ASP A 309 -5.58 24.28 -17.31
CA ASP A 309 -6.53 23.71 -16.36
C ASP A 309 -5.94 23.61 -14.94
N PHE A 310 -4.66 23.25 -14.83
CA PHE A 310 -3.94 23.18 -13.57
C PHE A 310 -3.88 24.53 -12.85
N LYS A 311 -3.67 25.64 -13.59
CA LYS A 311 -3.63 26.99 -13.01
C LYS A 311 -4.97 27.42 -12.41
N ASN A 312 -6.08 26.95 -12.98
CA ASN A 312 -7.42 27.29 -12.53
C ASN A 312 -7.80 26.57 -11.23
N GLY A 313 -7.12 25.48 -10.87
CA GLY A 313 -7.39 24.72 -9.64
C GLY A 313 -8.62 23.80 -9.71
N PRO A 314 -8.84 22.99 -8.66
CA PRO A 314 -9.84 21.90 -8.65
C PRO A 314 -11.30 22.36 -8.61
N PHE A 315 -11.57 23.57 -8.12
CA PHE A 315 -12.93 24.09 -7.89
C PHE A 315 -13.33 25.22 -8.84
N HIS A 316 -12.50 25.54 -9.83
CA HIS A 316 -12.86 26.61 -10.75
C HIS A 316 -14.05 26.16 -11.60
N VAL A 317 -15.17 26.83 -11.37
CA VAL A 317 -16.31 26.83 -12.26
C VAL A 317 -15.95 27.89 -13.28
N GLY A 318 -15.82 27.50 -14.56
CA GLY A 318 -15.76 28.49 -15.62
C GLY A 318 -16.99 29.35 -15.45
N ILE A 319 -16.82 30.60 -15.01
CA ILE A 319 -17.91 31.55 -15.04
C ILE A 319 -18.37 31.50 -16.49
N ALA A 320 -19.63 31.14 -16.71
CA ALA A 320 -20.24 31.22 -18.02
C ALA A 320 -19.96 32.64 -18.53
N GLU A 321 -18.99 32.81 -19.41
CA GLU A 321 -18.82 34.04 -20.19
C GLU A 321 -20.12 34.34 -20.97
N GLU A 322 -20.99 33.34 -21.16
CA GLU A 322 -22.38 33.51 -21.62
C GLU A 322 -23.24 34.41 -20.70
N MET A 323 -23.08 34.39 -19.37
CA MET A 323 -23.92 35.22 -18.47
C MET A 323 -23.40 36.65 -18.28
N LEU A 324 -22.16 36.94 -18.65
CA LEU A 324 -21.61 38.31 -18.63
C LEU A 324 -21.85 39.02 -19.98
N MET A 325 -21.90 38.29 -21.09
CA MET A 325 -22.22 38.85 -22.41
C MET A 325 -23.72 39.19 -22.59
N ASP A 326 -24.62 38.48 -21.90
CA ASP A 326 -26.06 38.77 -21.93
C ASP A 326 -26.44 40.04 -21.13
N ASN A 327 -25.60 40.47 -20.18
CA ASN A 327 -25.85 41.70 -19.40
C ASN A 327 -25.26 42.96 -20.04
N GLU A 328 -24.31 42.84 -20.97
CA GLU A 328 -23.76 44.00 -21.71
C GLU A 328 -24.54 44.34 -22.99
N GLN A 329 -25.43 43.45 -23.46
CA GLN A 329 -26.36 43.74 -24.56
C GLN A 329 -27.73 44.26 -24.09
N ALA A 330 -27.95 44.37 -22.78
CA ALA A 330 -29.19 44.84 -22.16
C ALA A 330 -29.06 46.19 -21.43
N SER A 331 -27.99 46.96 -21.68
CA SER A 331 -27.82 48.33 -21.15
C SER A 331 -27.85 49.40 -22.24
#